data_AF-A0A7C7UEJ8-F1
#
_entry.id   AF-A0A7C7UEJ8-F1
#
_cell.length_a   1.000
_cell.length_b   1.000
_cell.length_c   1.000
_cell.angle_alpha   90.00
_cell.angle_beta   90.00
_cell.angle_gamma   90.00
#
_symmetry.space_group_name_H-M   'P 1'
#
loop_
_entity.id
_entity.type
_entity.pdbx_description
1 polymer ?
#
loop_
_entity_poly.entity_id
_entity_poly.type
_entity_poly.pdbx_seq_one_letter_code
_entity_poly.pdbx_strand_id
1 'polypeptide(L)'
;MMTILMIGGSRMIARWWFTGGLTAGSNLDPSTRKKVVIYGAGDAGIQLATALSYSKEYRPVGYIDDNPELLNRLINALRVYPFTSLGQLI
;
A
#
# COMPACT_ATOMS: atom_id res chain seq x y z
N MET A 1 -15.21 31.04 -23.65
CA MET A 1 -15.34 29.64 -24.10
C MET A 1 -13.98 28.98 -24.38
N MET A 2 -13.09 29.57 -25.17
CA MET A 2 -11.74 29.00 -25.44
C MET A 2 -10.77 28.98 -24.25
N THR A 3 -10.94 29.89 -23.28
CA THR A 3 -10.07 29.97 -22.09
C THR A 3 -10.28 28.77 -21.14
N ILE A 4 -11.50 28.26 -21.03
CA ILE A 4 -11.82 27.08 -20.20
C ILE A 4 -11.18 25.82 -20.80
N LEU A 5 -11.17 25.71 -22.13
CA LEU A 5 -10.54 24.59 -22.83
C LEU A 5 -9.02 24.60 -22.63
N MET A 6 -8.38 25.78 -22.67
CA MET A 6 -6.93 25.89 -22.42
C MET A 6 -6.55 25.61 -20.96
N ILE A 7 -7.32 26.14 -20.00
CA ILE A 7 -7.02 25.92 -18.57
C ILE A 7 -7.34 24.48 -18.15
N GLY A 8 -8.45 23.92 -18.62
CA GLY A 8 -8.83 22.53 -18.36
C GLY A 8 -7.88 21.54 -19.06
N GLY A 9 -7.59 21.78 -20.34
CA GLY A 9 -6.71 20.96 -21.16
C GLY A 9 -5.26 20.94 -20.65
N SER A 10 -4.73 22.10 -20.24
CA SER A 10 -3.36 22.17 -19.69
C SER A 10 -3.21 21.36 -18.40
N ARG A 11 -4.21 21.36 -17.51
CA ARG A 11 -4.20 20.51 -16.29
C ARG A 11 -4.26 19.03 -16.63
N MET A 12 -5.04 18.66 -17.65
CA MET A 12 -5.17 17.26 -18.05
C MET A 12 -3.89 16.75 -18.71
N ILE A 13 -3.26 17.56 -19.57
CA ILE A 13 -1.96 17.27 -20.18
C ILE A 13 -0.85 17.24 -19.13
N ALA A 14 -0.81 18.18 -18.18
CA ALA A 14 0.15 18.16 -17.08
C ALA A 14 -0.01 16.88 -16.24
N ARG A 15 -1.25 16.52 -15.88
CA ARG A 15 -1.51 15.23 -15.21
C ARG A 15 -1.05 14.06 -16.07
N TRP A 16 -1.28 14.06 -17.37
CA TRP A 16 -0.83 12.96 -18.23
C TRP A 16 0.70 12.92 -18.37
N TRP A 17 1.38 14.07 -18.35
CA TRP A 17 2.85 14.16 -18.39
C TRP A 17 3.48 13.70 -17.06
N PHE A 18 2.90 14.10 -15.92
CA PHE A 18 3.40 13.74 -14.58
C PHE A 18 2.93 12.36 -14.09
N THR A 19 1.73 11.93 -14.47
CA THR A 19 1.12 10.65 -14.06
C THR A 19 1.31 9.55 -15.12
N GLY A 20 1.42 9.88 -16.41
CA GLY A 20 1.63 8.92 -17.49
C GLY A 20 2.98 8.22 -17.44
N GLY A 21 3.99 8.83 -16.80
CA GLY A 21 5.26 8.16 -16.46
C GLY A 21 5.17 7.18 -15.29
N LEU A 22 4.06 7.17 -14.53
CA LEU A 22 3.88 6.31 -13.36
C LEU A 22 2.89 5.17 -13.58
N THR A 23 2.00 5.27 -14.58
CA THR A 23 1.01 4.22 -14.91
C THR A 23 1.44 3.29 -16.04
N ALA A 24 2.48 3.62 -16.81
CA ALA A 24 2.94 2.82 -17.95
C ALA A 24 4.07 1.81 -17.62
N GLY A 25 4.49 1.69 -16.36
CA GLY A 25 5.72 0.96 -16.03
C GLY A 25 5.81 0.41 -14.61
N SER A 26 4.75 -0.21 -14.09
CA SER A 26 4.90 -1.03 -12.88
C SER A 26 4.25 -2.40 -13.01
N ASN A 27 4.69 -3.14 -14.04
CA ASN A 27 4.98 -4.56 -13.84
C ASN A 27 6.27 -4.70 -12.99
N LEU A 28 6.36 -3.96 -11.89
CA LEU A 28 7.36 -4.25 -10.87
C LEU A 28 6.83 -5.53 -10.23
N ASP A 29 7.46 -6.64 -10.60
CA ASP A 29 7.15 -7.95 -10.06
C ASP A 29 6.99 -7.80 -8.53
N PRO A 30 5.83 -8.16 -7.94
CA PRO A 30 5.60 -8.09 -6.50
C PRO A 30 6.68 -8.78 -5.65
N SER A 31 7.53 -9.61 -6.27
CA SER A 31 8.73 -10.23 -5.69
C SER A 31 9.85 -9.22 -5.36
N THR A 32 9.94 -8.10 -6.08
CA THR A 32 11.02 -7.11 -5.94
C THR A 32 10.82 -6.12 -4.78
N ARG A 33 9.59 -6.05 -4.25
CA ARG A 33 9.26 -5.19 -3.11
C ARG A 33 9.74 -5.81 -1.79
N LYS A 34 10.32 -4.98 -0.92
CA LYS A 34 10.74 -5.38 0.43
C LYS A 34 9.52 -5.80 1.25
N LYS A 35 9.51 -7.06 1.70
CA LYS A 35 8.48 -7.58 2.59
C LYS A 35 8.60 -6.90 3.95
N VAL A 36 7.48 -6.43 4.48
CA VAL A 36 7.42 -5.76 5.79
C VAL A 36 6.23 -6.27 6.60
N VAL A 37 6.42 -6.28 7.91
CA VAL A 37 5.41 -6.65 8.89
C VAL A 37 5.02 -5.41 9.67
N ILE A 38 3.73 -5.27 9.98
CA ILE A 38 3.21 -4.11 10.70
C ILE A 38 2.87 -4.54 12.12
N TYR A 39 3.47 -3.89 13.12
CA TYR A 39 3.14 -4.11 14.52
C TYR A 39 1.93 -3.24 14.91
N GLY A 40 0.88 -3.88 15.44
CA GLY A 40 -0.41 -3.28 15.73
C GLY A 40 -1.38 -3.37 14.55
N ALA A 41 -2.50 -4.08 14.76
CA ALA A 41 -3.60 -4.27 13.82
C ALA A 41 -4.80 -3.35 14.09
N GLY A 42 -4.59 -2.27 14.86
CA GLY A 42 -5.58 -1.20 15.08
C GLY A 42 -5.62 -0.16 13.97
N ASP A 43 -6.38 0.91 14.15
CA ASP A 43 -6.67 1.91 13.10
C ASP A 43 -5.42 2.51 12.45
N ALA A 44 -4.40 2.85 13.24
CA ALA A 44 -3.14 3.40 12.73
C ALA A 44 -2.37 2.37 11.87
N GLY A 45 -2.32 1.11 12.31
CA GLY A 45 -1.68 0.02 11.57
C GLY A 45 -2.39 -0.27 10.26
N ILE A 46 -3.73 -0.24 10.26
CA ILE A 46 -4.57 -0.39 9.07
C ILE A 46 -4.29 0.72 8.06
N GLN A 47 -4.26 1.98 8.51
CA GLN A 47 -3.96 3.12 7.64
C GLN A 47 -2.54 3.03 7.05
N LEU A 48 -1.56 2.61 7.86
CA LEU A 48 -0.20 2.39 7.39
C LEU A 48 -0.14 1.28 6.33
N ALA A 49 -0.83 0.15 6.55
CA ALA A 49 -0.89 -0.95 5.59
C ALA A 49 -1.47 -0.50 4.25
N THR A 50 -2.54 0.30 4.29
CA THR A 50 -3.14 0.89 3.09
C THR A 50 -2.15 1.78 2.37
N ALA A 51 -1.45 2.68 3.06
CA ALA A 51 -0.43 3.53 2.44
C ALA A 51 0.71 2.71 1.81
N LEU A 52 1.19 1.67 2.50
CA LEU A 52 2.25 0.80 2.02
C LEU A 52 1.80 -0.11 0.87
N SER A 53 0.52 -0.43 0.75
CA SER A 53 -0.01 -1.24 -0.37
C SER A 53 0.22 -0.57 -1.73
N TYR A 54 0.21 0.77 -1.76
CA TYR A 54 0.50 1.61 -2.92
C TYR A 54 2.00 1.92 -3.09
N SER A 55 2.85 1.49 -2.14
CA SER A 55 4.29 1.69 -2.24
C SER A 55 4.90 0.81 -3.34
N LYS A 56 5.84 1.41 -4.08
CA LYS A 56 6.69 0.70 -5.04
C LYS A 56 7.88 0.02 -4.37
N GLU A 57 8.21 0.38 -3.13
CA GLU A 57 9.37 -0.18 -2.40
C GLU A 57 8.96 -1.29 -1.43
N TYR A 58 7.81 -1.15 -0.78
CA TYR A 58 7.40 -2.03 0.32
C TYR A 58 6.16 -2.87 -0.02
N ARG A 59 6.11 -4.07 0.54
CA ARG A 59 4.96 -4.97 0.47
C ARG A 59 4.63 -5.45 1.88
N PRO A 60 3.55 -4.96 2.49
CA PRO A 60 3.02 -5.53 3.72
C PRO A 60 2.69 -7.02 3.54
N VAL A 61 3.09 -7.87 4.48
CA VAL A 61 2.81 -9.32 4.44
C VAL A 61 1.94 -9.83 5.59
N GLY A 62 1.76 -9.03 6.63
CA GLY A 62 0.91 -9.36 7.77
C GLY A 62 1.00 -8.32 8.88
N TYR A 63 0.10 -8.47 9.85
CA TYR A 63 0.17 -7.74 11.12
C TYR A 63 0.70 -8.64 12.23
N ILE A 64 1.33 -8.02 13.22
CA ILE A 64 1.62 -8.63 14.53
C ILE A 64 0.82 -7.86 15.56
N ASP A 65 0.02 -8.54 16.35
CA ASP A 65 -0.76 -7.93 17.43
C ASP A 65 -0.89 -8.91 18.60
N ASP A 66 -0.87 -8.37 19.82
CA ASP A 66 -0.97 -9.16 21.05
C ASP A 66 -2.43 -9.32 21.52
N ASN A 67 -3.37 -8.59 20.92
CA ASN A 67 -4.79 -8.72 21.22
C ASN A 67 -5.32 -10.08 20.72
N PRO A 68 -5.72 -11.00 21.63
CA PRO A 68 -6.17 -12.33 21.25
C PRO A 68 -7.44 -12.30 20.40
N GLU A 69 -8.25 -11.24 20.50
CA GLU A 69 -9.45 -11.10 19.69
C GLU A 69 -9.13 -10.90 18.21
N LEU A 70 -8.00 -10.28 17.89
CA LEU A 70 -7.59 -9.95 16.52
C LEU A 70 -6.80 -11.07 15.84
N LEU A 71 -6.24 -12.01 16.62
CA LEU A 71 -5.44 -13.11 16.09
C LEU A 71 -6.19 -13.90 15.01
N ASN A 72 -5.47 -14.28 13.96
CA ASN A 72 -5.99 -15.00 12.78
C ASN A 72 -7.06 -14.27 11.97
N ARG A 73 -7.46 -13.04 12.35
CA ARG A 73 -8.33 -12.22 11.51
C ARG A 73 -7.58 -11.78 10.26
N LEU A 74 -8.34 -11.54 9.21
CA LEU A 74 -7.87 -11.05 7.93
C LEU A 74 -8.36 -9.61 7.78
N ILE A 75 -7.44 -8.65 7.76
CA ILE A 75 -7.71 -7.22 7.66
C ILE A 75 -7.01 -6.71 6.42
N ASN A 76 -7.75 -6.14 5.46
CA ASN A 76 -7.22 -5.69 4.17
C ASN A 76 -6.37 -6.76 3.46
N ALA A 77 -6.82 -8.01 3.47
CA ALA A 77 -6.12 -9.18 2.92
C ALA A 77 -4.79 -9.56 3.62
N LEU A 78 -4.48 -8.94 4.76
CA LEU A 78 -3.32 -9.28 5.60
C LEU A 78 -3.80 -10.02 6.85
N ARG A 79 -3.13 -11.11 7.20
CA ARG A 79 -3.43 -11.88 8.42
C ARG A 79 -2.76 -11.24 9.63
N VAL A 80 -3.45 -11.29 10.78
CA VAL A 80 -2.90 -10.92 12.08
C VAL A 80 -2.30 -12.15 12.75
N TYR A 81 -1.03 -12.06 13.14
CA TYR A 81 -0.26 -13.12 13.76
C TYR A 81 0.14 -12.74 15.19
N PRO A 82 0.35 -13.74 16.07
CA PRO A 82 0.97 -13.49 17.37
C PRO A 82 2.46 -13.19 17.20
N PHE A 83 3.07 -12.47 18.15
CA PHE A 83 4.50 -12.14 18.12
C PHE A 83 5.41 -13.36 17.97
N THR A 84 5.01 -14.51 18.54
CA THR A 84 5.74 -15.78 18.45
C THR A 84 5.90 -16.30 17.03
N SER A 85 5.05 -15.87 16.09
CA SER A 85 5.11 -16.27 14.68
C SER A 85 5.96 -15.35 13.80
N LEU A 86 6.56 -14.30 14.36
CA LEU A 86 7.33 -13.30 13.57
C LEU A 86 8.44 -13.94 12.74
N GLY A 87 9.15 -14.94 13.28
CA GLY A 87 10.24 -15.63 12.57
C GLY A 87 9.81 -16.40 11.32
N GLN A 88 8.52 -16.64 11.10
CA GLN A 88 8.00 -17.27 9.88
C GLN A 88 7.61 -16.24 8.80
N LEU A 89 7.55 -14.95 9.15
CA LEU A 89 6.99 -13.90 8.30
C LEU A 89 8.05 -13.09 7.53
N ILE A 90 9.31 -13.17 7.95
CA ILE A 90 10.45 -12.42 7.39
C ILE A 90 11.57 -13.34 6.92
#